data_AF-A0A1Y3N7V7-F1
#
_entry.id   AF-A0A1Y3N7V7-F1
#
_cell.length_a   1.000
_cell.length_b   1.000
_cell.length_c   1.000
_cell.angle_alpha   90.00
_cell.angle_beta   90.00
_cell.angle_gamma   90.00
#
_symmetry.space_group_name_H-M   'P 1'
#
loop_
_entity.id
_entity.type
_entity.pdbx_description
1 polymer ?
#
loop_
_entity_poly.entity_id
_entity_poly.type
_entity_poly.pdbx_seq_one_letter_code
_entity_poly.pdbx_strand_id
1 'polypeptide(L)'
;MIYFNHNEYNILFVGHIILNILNIYLWKLICTVYSIDVVIRNTEESYRSLSEILQNNSNYKEGVNIYFPDPYYSFGLYKLYSISIKVDNPISLISTSENKTIFDYGETQQSSIFFYFYKEITIPVKISGIIFHSYFAEKTNPVFISSENEAFHINFENCEFSNNVGSVVSISYPIFTCTNNDNYQVEFNNYNKSARYSVLVLKPELKNFYKDNLEKCVSLKVSNSYFYRNMSIFHLLRGNLLIDNCIFENNDSSDAMNFSILFSENPNNRILIKNSIFKNNILNKNIPLFYLSKPYIKMENVTFSNNHSICGYLIYGEYINSEYSQEFVIKDSFFSENDNIISGKNNDIYIDKSEFKDTILRSSLPIVSNCINSNIKIENSNFNNLK
;
A
#
# COMPACT_ATOMS: atom_id res chain seq x y z
N MET A 1 34.84 -38.03 -63.18
CA MET A 1 33.69 -38.60 -62.44
C MET A 1 34.14 -38.75 -61.00
N ILE A 2 33.79 -37.78 -60.14
CA ILE A 2 34.23 -37.78 -58.73
C ILE A 2 33.18 -38.54 -57.94
N TYR A 3 33.50 -39.75 -57.50
CA TYR A 3 32.66 -40.54 -56.62
C TYR A 3 32.90 -40.06 -55.18
N PHE A 4 31.97 -39.28 -54.65
CA PHE A 4 31.94 -38.98 -53.21
C PHE A 4 31.65 -40.28 -52.47
N ASN A 5 32.42 -40.54 -51.41
CA ASN A 5 32.27 -41.75 -50.61
C ASN A 5 30.94 -41.67 -49.85
N HIS A 6 30.19 -42.77 -49.72
CA HIS A 6 28.83 -42.75 -49.15
C HIS A 6 28.78 -42.13 -47.74
N ASN A 7 29.90 -42.18 -47.01
CA ASN A 7 30.08 -41.53 -45.71
C ASN A 7 30.13 -40.00 -45.77
N GLU A 8 30.70 -39.40 -46.81
CA GLU A 8 30.78 -37.94 -46.97
C GLU A 8 29.40 -37.34 -47.26
N TYR A 9 28.57 -38.06 -48.02
CA TYR A 9 27.18 -37.65 -48.29
C TYR A 9 26.32 -37.64 -47.02
N ASN A 10 26.49 -38.62 -46.14
CA ASN A 10 25.79 -38.68 -44.86
C ASN A 10 26.22 -37.56 -43.91
N ILE A 11 27.51 -37.20 -43.88
CA ILE A 11 28.02 -36.10 -43.07
C ILE A 11 27.45 -34.75 -43.54
N LEU A 12 27.42 -34.50 -44.85
CA LEU A 12 26.85 -33.27 -45.42
C LEU A 12 25.33 -33.18 -45.20
N PHE A 13 24.61 -34.29 -45.34
CA PHE A 13 23.17 -34.34 -45.09
C PHE A 13 22.82 -34.07 -43.62
N VAL A 14 23.54 -34.69 -42.68
CA VAL A 14 23.38 -34.44 -41.24
C VAL A 14 23.74 -32.99 -40.89
N GLY A 15 24.82 -32.45 -41.48
CA GLY A 15 25.21 -31.05 -41.31
C GLY A 15 24.13 -30.07 -41.77
N HIS A 16 23.48 -30.31 -42.91
CA HIS A 16 22.37 -29.49 -43.40
C HIS A 16 21.13 -29.55 -42.50
N ILE A 17 20.79 -30.72 -41.96
CA ILE A 17 19.68 -30.86 -41.01
C ILE A 17 19.96 -30.07 -39.73
N ILE A 18 21.17 -30.18 -39.17
CA ILE A 18 21.56 -29.43 -37.97
C ILE A 18 21.49 -27.92 -38.22
N LEU A 19 21.99 -27.44 -39.37
CA LEU A 19 21.96 -26.02 -39.73
C LEU A 19 20.51 -25.50 -39.87
N ASN A 20 19.61 -26.27 -40.48
CA ASN A 20 18.20 -25.88 -40.60
C ASN A 20 17.48 -25.87 -39.25
N ILE A 21 17.76 -26.83 -38.36
CA ILE A 21 17.23 -26.82 -36.99
C ILE A 21 17.74 -25.58 -36.24
N LEU A 22 19.03 -25.27 -36.33
CA LEU A 22 19.61 -24.07 -35.72
C LEU A 22 18.96 -22.79 -36.26
N ASN A 23 18.73 -22.69 -37.56
CA ASN A 23 18.06 -21.53 -38.18
C ASN A 23 16.61 -21.38 -37.70
N ILE A 24 15.86 -22.48 -37.54
CA ILE A 24 14.50 -22.45 -36.97
C ILE A 24 14.53 -22.00 -35.51
N TYR A 25 15.49 -22.47 -34.72
CA TYR A 25 15.67 -22.04 -33.33
C TYR A 25 16.07 -20.57 -33.23
N LEU A 26 17.01 -20.10 -34.07
CA LEU A 26 17.38 -18.68 -34.14
C LEU A 26 16.18 -17.83 -34.56
N TRP A 27 15.39 -18.28 -35.53
CA TRP A 27 14.21 -17.55 -35.97
C TRP A 27 13.14 -17.48 -34.88
N LYS A 28 12.92 -18.55 -34.12
CA LYS A 28 12.04 -18.51 -32.93
C LYS A 28 12.56 -17.58 -31.83
N LEU A 29 13.88 -17.52 -31.63
CA LEU A 29 14.52 -16.60 -30.68
C LEU A 29 14.35 -15.14 -31.11
N ILE A 30 14.55 -14.84 -32.40
CA ILE A 30 14.40 -13.49 -32.97
C ILE A 30 12.93 -13.05 -32.96
N CYS A 31 11.98 -13.96 -33.22
CA CYS A 31 10.55 -13.65 -33.28
C CYS A 31 9.88 -13.52 -31.90
N THR A 32 10.60 -13.81 -30.80
CA THR A 32 10.06 -13.61 -29.45
C THR A 32 10.61 -12.29 -28.91
N VAL A 33 9.79 -11.23 -28.89
CA VAL A 33 10.17 -9.99 -28.20
C VAL A 33 10.11 -10.25 -26.70
N TYR A 34 11.26 -10.21 -26.05
CA TYR A 34 11.38 -10.55 -24.64
C TYR A 34 10.87 -9.41 -23.76
N SER A 35 11.32 -8.18 -23.98
CA SER A 35 10.84 -6.98 -23.30
C SER A 35 10.66 -5.82 -24.27
N ILE A 36 9.92 -4.80 -23.86
CA ILE A 36 9.81 -3.54 -24.61
C ILE A 36 9.95 -2.34 -23.67
N ASP A 37 10.73 -1.37 -24.13
CA ASP A 37 10.84 -0.04 -23.54
C ASP A 37 10.01 0.95 -24.37
N VAL A 38 9.12 1.67 -23.71
CA VAL A 38 8.19 2.61 -24.32
C VAL A 38 8.38 3.98 -23.71
N VAL A 39 8.48 5.01 -24.53
CA VAL A 39 8.55 6.41 -24.07
C VAL A 39 7.25 7.10 -24.42
N ILE A 40 6.54 7.60 -23.41
CA ILE A 40 5.24 8.29 -23.58
C ILE A 40 5.46 9.77 -23.36
N ARG A 41 5.34 10.59 -24.41
CA ARG A 41 5.40 12.05 -24.28
C ARG A 41 4.02 12.63 -23.95
N ASN A 42 3.94 13.83 -23.43
CA ASN A 42 2.68 14.51 -23.17
C ASN A 42 2.06 15.05 -24.48
N THR A 43 1.56 14.13 -25.31
CA THR A 43 0.82 14.40 -26.54
C THR A 43 -0.42 13.51 -26.60
N GLU A 44 -1.52 13.99 -27.19
CA GLU A 44 -2.76 13.20 -27.30
C GLU A 44 -2.55 11.81 -27.93
N GLU A 45 -1.67 11.73 -28.95
CA GLU A 45 -1.31 10.47 -29.60
C GLU A 45 -0.66 9.48 -28.62
N SER A 46 0.30 9.94 -27.83
CA SER A 46 1.02 9.10 -26.86
C SER A 46 0.09 8.52 -25.79
N TYR A 47 -0.98 9.22 -25.41
CA TYR A 47 -1.97 8.70 -24.47
C TYR A 47 -2.83 7.58 -25.05
N ARG A 48 -3.22 7.69 -26.32
CA ARG A 48 -3.94 6.60 -27.01
C ARG A 48 -3.03 5.38 -27.09
N SER A 49 -1.77 5.58 -27.48
CA SER A 49 -0.76 4.54 -27.49
C SER A 49 -0.51 3.93 -26.12
N LEU A 50 -0.52 4.72 -25.02
CA LEU A 50 -0.37 4.20 -23.66
C LEU A 50 -1.46 3.17 -23.32
N SER A 51 -2.72 3.46 -23.65
CA SER A 51 -3.82 2.54 -23.42
C SER A 51 -3.66 1.25 -24.23
N GLU A 52 -3.32 1.36 -25.51
CA GLU A 52 -3.12 0.21 -26.39
C GLU A 52 -1.92 -0.66 -25.97
N ILE A 53 -0.81 -0.05 -25.56
CA ILE A 53 0.40 -0.74 -25.11
C ILE A 53 0.13 -1.52 -23.83
N LEU A 54 -0.56 -0.89 -22.87
CA LEU A 54 -0.90 -1.52 -21.60
C LEU A 54 -1.90 -2.67 -21.76
N GLN A 55 -2.83 -2.57 -22.72
CA GLN A 55 -3.76 -3.66 -23.03
C GLN A 55 -3.10 -4.83 -23.77
N ASN A 56 -2.02 -4.58 -24.50
CA ASN A 56 -1.30 -5.59 -25.30
C ASN A 56 0.02 -6.08 -24.66
N ASN A 57 0.20 -5.87 -23.36
CA ASN A 57 1.42 -6.22 -22.61
C ASN A 57 1.72 -7.74 -22.57
N SER A 58 0.71 -8.58 -22.80
CA SER A 58 0.80 -10.04 -22.77
C SER A 58 1.78 -10.61 -23.81
N ASN A 59 2.10 -9.83 -24.85
CA ASN A 59 3.05 -10.18 -25.89
C ASN A 59 4.53 -10.14 -25.45
N TYR A 60 4.85 -9.50 -24.31
CA TYR A 60 6.22 -9.25 -23.86
C TYR A 60 6.55 -10.06 -22.58
N LYS A 61 7.24 -11.20 -22.73
CA LYS A 61 7.43 -12.20 -21.65
C LYS A 61 8.25 -11.69 -20.45
N GLU A 62 9.25 -10.87 -20.68
CA GLU A 62 10.09 -10.23 -19.65
C GLU A 62 9.49 -8.91 -19.15
N GLY A 63 8.42 -8.43 -19.77
CA GLY A 63 7.64 -7.28 -19.31
C GLY A 63 7.77 -6.03 -20.16
N VAL A 64 7.13 -4.96 -19.67
CA VAL A 64 7.02 -3.66 -20.33
C VAL A 64 7.52 -2.57 -19.38
N ASN A 65 8.50 -1.77 -19.82
CA ASN A 65 8.87 -0.54 -19.12
C ASN A 65 8.32 0.67 -19.87
N ILE A 66 7.66 1.57 -19.16
CA ILE A 66 7.05 2.78 -19.70
C ILE A 66 7.69 3.97 -19.02
N TYR A 67 8.39 4.78 -19.81
CA TYR A 67 9.10 5.97 -19.36
C TYR A 67 8.30 7.23 -19.67
N PHE A 68 8.19 8.09 -18.66
CA PHE A 68 7.53 9.39 -18.72
C PHE A 68 8.60 10.48 -18.58
N PRO A 69 9.16 11.00 -19.70
CA PRO A 69 10.23 12.00 -19.67
C PRO A 69 9.74 13.41 -19.36
N ASP A 70 8.47 13.70 -19.62
CA ASP A 70 7.95 15.03 -19.40
C ASP A 70 7.61 15.23 -17.90
N PRO A 71 7.74 16.45 -17.36
CA PRO A 71 7.45 16.70 -15.95
C PRO A 71 5.95 16.68 -15.63
N TYR A 72 5.07 16.73 -16.64
CA TYR A 72 3.64 16.94 -16.45
C TYR A 72 2.81 16.27 -17.55
N TYR A 73 1.71 15.64 -17.15
CA TYR A 73 0.74 14.91 -17.98
C TYR A 73 -0.68 15.25 -17.51
N SER A 74 -1.52 15.79 -18.40
CA SER A 74 -2.89 16.23 -18.06
C SER A 74 -3.93 15.15 -18.39
N PHE A 75 -4.22 14.29 -17.42
CA PHE A 75 -5.19 13.21 -17.57
C PHE A 75 -6.66 13.67 -17.58
N GLY A 76 -6.96 14.84 -17.01
CA GLY A 76 -8.33 15.39 -16.96
C GLY A 76 -8.90 15.86 -18.31
N LEU A 77 -8.06 16.07 -19.32
CA LEU A 77 -8.51 16.46 -20.67
C LEU A 77 -9.07 15.27 -21.48
N TYR A 78 -8.77 14.05 -21.05
CA TYR A 78 -9.10 12.84 -21.80
C TYR A 78 -10.36 12.18 -21.23
N LYS A 79 -11.35 11.94 -22.09
CA LYS A 79 -12.62 11.28 -21.73
C LYS A 79 -12.48 9.76 -21.52
N LEU A 80 -11.38 9.31 -20.93
CA LEU A 80 -11.17 7.91 -20.55
C LEU A 80 -11.56 7.75 -19.08
N TYR A 81 -12.50 6.86 -18.76
CA TYR A 81 -12.90 6.66 -17.37
C TYR A 81 -11.81 5.95 -16.56
N SER A 82 -11.22 4.90 -17.14
CA SER A 82 -10.14 4.13 -16.54
C SER A 82 -9.26 3.48 -17.61
N ILE A 83 -8.00 3.26 -17.27
CA ILE A 83 -7.06 2.42 -18.02
C ILE A 83 -6.96 1.09 -17.30
N SER A 84 -7.61 0.06 -17.85
CA SER A 84 -7.56 -1.29 -17.29
C SER A 84 -6.37 -2.06 -17.86
N ILE A 85 -5.55 -2.58 -16.96
CA ILE A 85 -4.28 -3.24 -17.23
C ILE A 85 -4.37 -4.67 -16.70
N LYS A 86 -4.41 -5.64 -17.60
CA LYS A 86 -4.29 -7.04 -17.26
C LYS A 86 -2.81 -7.35 -17.00
N VAL A 87 -2.46 -7.75 -15.78
CA VAL A 87 -1.05 -7.93 -15.40
C VAL A 87 -0.62 -9.37 -15.69
N ASP A 88 -0.10 -9.57 -16.90
CA ASP A 88 0.35 -10.89 -17.38
C ASP A 88 1.84 -11.14 -17.25
N ASN A 89 2.61 -10.06 -17.28
CA ASN A 89 4.07 -9.99 -17.23
C ASN A 89 4.45 -8.74 -16.42
N PRO A 90 5.72 -8.58 -16.01
CA PRO A 90 6.16 -7.39 -15.27
C PRO A 90 5.82 -6.07 -15.97
N ILE A 91 5.43 -5.05 -15.21
CA ILE A 91 5.12 -3.71 -15.74
C ILE A 91 5.83 -2.67 -14.89
N SER A 92 6.55 -1.75 -15.53
CA SER A 92 7.15 -0.60 -14.85
C SER A 92 6.61 0.71 -15.44
N LEU A 93 6.10 1.60 -14.59
CA LEU A 93 5.78 2.99 -14.91
C LEU A 93 6.82 3.89 -14.24
N ILE A 94 7.67 4.55 -15.02
CA ILE A 94 8.89 5.20 -14.53
C ILE A 94 8.93 6.65 -15.01
N SER A 95 8.98 7.60 -14.08
CA SER A 95 9.36 8.97 -14.43
C SER A 95 10.85 9.05 -14.73
N THR A 96 11.20 9.73 -15.82
CA THR A 96 12.59 10.12 -16.14
C THR A 96 12.80 11.63 -16.09
N SER A 97 11.80 12.37 -15.60
CA SER A 97 11.90 13.80 -15.29
C SER A 97 12.80 14.04 -14.07
N GLU A 98 13.53 15.14 -14.06
CA GLU A 98 14.44 15.52 -12.97
C GLU A 98 13.74 15.60 -11.60
N ASN A 99 12.48 16.08 -11.58
CA ASN A 99 11.72 16.36 -10.35
C ASN A 99 10.41 15.57 -10.29
N LYS A 100 10.43 14.29 -10.68
CA LYS A 100 9.24 13.43 -10.85
C LYS A 100 8.34 13.88 -11.99
N THR A 101 7.37 13.04 -12.32
CA THR A 101 6.34 13.32 -13.31
C THR A 101 5.00 13.48 -12.63
N ILE A 102 4.29 14.56 -12.93
CA ILE A 102 2.93 14.81 -12.43
C ILE A 102 1.90 14.19 -13.36
N PHE A 103 1.07 13.32 -12.82
CA PHE A 103 -0.18 12.84 -13.40
C PHE A 103 -1.32 13.67 -12.82
N ASP A 104 -1.74 14.71 -13.54
CA ASP A 104 -2.79 15.63 -13.11
C ASP A 104 -4.16 15.19 -13.64
N TYR A 105 -5.05 14.83 -12.74
CA TYR A 105 -6.40 14.38 -13.05
C TYR A 105 -7.41 15.51 -13.21
N GLY A 106 -7.01 16.77 -12.99
CA GLY A 106 -7.83 17.96 -13.26
C GLY A 106 -9.13 18.03 -12.45
N GLU A 107 -9.12 17.54 -11.21
CA GLU A 107 -10.29 17.41 -10.33
C GLU A 107 -11.42 16.57 -10.95
N THR A 108 -11.04 15.55 -11.71
CA THR A 108 -11.99 14.59 -12.30
C THR A 108 -11.85 13.20 -11.67
N GLN A 109 -12.88 12.37 -11.87
CA GLN A 109 -12.88 10.93 -11.56
C GLN A 109 -12.34 10.07 -12.72
N GLN A 110 -11.80 10.71 -13.77
CA GLN A 110 -11.39 10.05 -15.01
C GLN A 110 -9.96 9.49 -14.90
N SER A 111 -9.58 8.67 -15.87
CA SER A 111 -8.23 8.16 -16.10
C SER A 111 -7.65 7.33 -14.95
N SER A 112 -8.50 6.72 -14.13
CA SER A 112 -8.08 5.83 -13.05
C SER A 112 -7.27 4.64 -13.61
N ILE A 113 -6.16 4.27 -12.99
CA ILE A 113 -5.36 3.11 -13.40
C ILE A 113 -5.86 1.88 -12.64
N PHE A 114 -6.29 0.85 -13.37
CA PHE A 114 -6.86 -0.37 -12.80
C PHE A 114 -5.96 -1.56 -13.14
N PHE A 115 -5.29 -2.14 -12.15
CA PHE A 115 -4.48 -3.36 -12.30
C PHE A 115 -5.33 -4.59 -11.98
N TYR A 116 -5.36 -5.56 -12.91
CA TYR A 116 -6.06 -6.84 -12.75
C TYR A 116 -5.08 -8.01 -12.74
N PHE A 117 -5.01 -8.72 -11.62
CA PHE A 117 -4.20 -9.92 -11.42
C PHE A 117 -5.08 -11.16 -11.33
N TYR A 118 -4.85 -12.14 -12.19
CA TYR A 118 -5.65 -13.38 -12.23
C TYR A 118 -4.79 -14.65 -12.24
N LYS A 119 -3.47 -14.53 -12.45
CA LYS A 119 -2.56 -15.67 -12.41
C LYS A 119 -2.13 -15.92 -10.98
N GLU A 120 -1.95 -17.18 -10.61
CA GLU A 120 -1.40 -17.61 -9.31
C GLU A 120 0.14 -17.57 -9.31
N ILE A 121 0.72 -16.54 -9.94
CA ILE A 121 2.16 -16.30 -9.96
C ILE A 121 2.43 -14.84 -9.61
N THR A 122 3.38 -14.60 -8.71
CA THR A 122 3.74 -13.23 -8.30
C THR A 122 4.35 -12.47 -9.46
N ILE A 123 3.58 -11.56 -10.04
CA ILE A 123 4.03 -10.67 -11.11
C ILE A 123 4.23 -9.26 -10.53
N PRO A 124 5.43 -8.67 -10.65
CA PRO A 124 5.71 -7.35 -10.11
C PRO A 124 5.18 -6.24 -11.02
N VAL A 125 4.53 -5.25 -10.41
CA VAL A 125 4.28 -3.93 -11.00
C VAL A 125 5.09 -2.90 -10.22
N LYS A 126 5.87 -2.08 -10.92
CA LYS A 126 6.64 -0.99 -10.34
C LYS A 126 6.10 0.35 -10.81
N ILE A 127 5.89 1.27 -9.89
CA ILE A 127 5.53 2.66 -10.18
C ILE A 127 6.56 3.53 -9.49
N SER A 128 7.29 4.36 -10.24
CA SER A 128 8.44 5.09 -9.71
C SER A 128 8.47 6.55 -10.12
N GLY A 129 8.63 7.44 -9.14
CA GLY A 129 8.82 8.88 -9.36
C GLY A 129 7.59 9.58 -9.95
N ILE A 130 6.38 9.10 -9.66
CA ILE A 130 5.13 9.69 -10.17
C ILE A 130 4.39 10.41 -9.04
N ILE A 131 3.86 11.60 -9.36
CA ILE A 131 2.97 12.39 -8.49
C ILE A 131 1.55 12.24 -9.02
N PHE A 132 0.67 11.58 -8.27
CA PHE A 132 -0.76 11.48 -8.56
C PHE A 132 -1.47 12.70 -7.97
N HIS A 133 -1.95 13.60 -8.82
CA HIS A 133 -2.38 14.93 -8.42
C HIS A 133 -3.83 15.26 -8.79
N SER A 134 -4.57 15.88 -7.87
CA SER A 134 -5.90 16.44 -8.11
C SER A 134 -6.92 15.44 -8.68
N TYR A 135 -6.87 14.19 -8.24
CA TYR A 135 -7.94 13.22 -8.49
C TYR A 135 -9.14 13.52 -7.58
N PHE A 136 -10.34 13.52 -8.13
CA PHE A 136 -11.56 13.81 -7.37
C PHE A 136 -12.59 12.70 -7.58
N ALA A 137 -12.77 11.84 -6.58
CA ALA A 137 -13.91 10.95 -6.52
C ALA A 137 -14.19 10.42 -5.11
N GLU A 138 -15.47 10.35 -4.74
CA GLU A 138 -15.86 9.75 -3.45
C GLU A 138 -15.78 8.22 -3.45
N LYS A 139 -15.92 7.59 -4.64
CA LYS A 139 -16.12 6.13 -4.78
C LYS A 139 -15.08 5.42 -5.63
N THR A 140 -14.22 6.17 -6.33
CA THR A 140 -13.17 5.62 -7.18
C THR A 140 -11.81 6.13 -6.71
N ASN A 141 -10.75 5.56 -7.28
CA ASN A 141 -9.37 5.81 -6.86
C ASN A 141 -8.52 6.04 -8.10
N PRO A 142 -7.50 6.93 -8.06
CA PRO A 142 -6.55 7.08 -9.15
C PRO A 142 -5.79 5.77 -9.42
N VAL A 143 -5.61 4.92 -8.40
CA VAL A 143 -5.07 3.56 -8.55
C VAL A 143 -6.00 2.54 -7.88
N PHE A 144 -6.43 1.56 -8.66
CA PHE A 144 -7.22 0.44 -8.19
C PHE A 144 -6.51 -0.87 -8.50
N ILE A 145 -6.48 -1.77 -7.52
CA ILE A 145 -5.85 -3.08 -7.62
C ILE A 145 -6.93 -4.13 -7.39
N SER A 146 -7.13 -5.00 -8.38
CA SER A 146 -8.00 -6.16 -8.30
C SER A 146 -7.17 -7.42 -8.46
N SER A 147 -7.28 -8.35 -7.53
CA SER A 147 -6.58 -9.64 -7.63
C SER A 147 -7.50 -10.79 -7.26
N GLU A 148 -7.47 -11.87 -8.02
CA GLU A 148 -8.19 -13.12 -7.72
C GLU A 148 -7.49 -13.98 -6.65
N ASN A 149 -6.23 -13.69 -6.32
CA ASN A 149 -5.41 -14.43 -5.36
C ASN A 149 -4.36 -13.50 -4.69
N GLU A 150 -3.56 -13.99 -3.73
CA GLU A 150 -2.49 -13.20 -3.09
C GLU A 150 -1.16 -13.13 -3.87
N ALA A 151 -1.06 -13.78 -5.04
CA ALA A 151 0.14 -13.82 -5.86
C ALA A 151 0.26 -12.56 -6.75
N PHE A 152 0.28 -11.39 -6.14
CA PHE A 152 0.58 -10.13 -6.83
C PHE A 152 1.58 -9.29 -6.04
N HIS A 153 2.31 -8.42 -6.72
CA HIS A 153 3.21 -7.49 -6.06
C HIS A 153 3.19 -6.13 -6.77
N ILE A 154 2.88 -5.06 -6.05
CA ILE A 154 2.97 -3.68 -6.54
C ILE A 154 3.88 -2.87 -5.63
N ASN A 155 4.87 -2.21 -6.22
CA ASN A 155 5.81 -1.34 -5.52
C ASN A 155 5.68 0.11 -6.00
N PHE A 156 5.38 1.02 -5.07
CA PHE A 156 5.38 2.46 -5.25
C PHE A 156 6.68 3.04 -4.67
N GLU A 157 7.60 3.41 -5.55
CA GLU A 157 8.91 3.92 -5.17
C GLU A 157 9.03 5.42 -5.45
N ASN A 158 9.26 6.22 -4.42
CA ASN A 158 9.40 7.67 -4.55
C ASN A 158 8.17 8.35 -5.18
N CYS A 159 6.98 7.78 -4.96
CA CYS A 159 5.71 8.33 -5.45
C CYS A 159 5.11 9.35 -4.46
N GLU A 160 4.25 10.22 -4.97
CA GLU A 160 3.51 11.19 -4.17
C GLU A 160 2.03 11.20 -4.56
N PHE A 161 1.15 11.43 -3.58
CA PHE A 161 -0.27 11.61 -3.82
C PHE A 161 -0.70 12.94 -3.19
N SER A 162 -0.99 13.93 -4.02
CA SER A 162 -1.21 15.30 -3.57
C SER A 162 -2.54 15.87 -4.07
N ASN A 163 -3.21 16.62 -3.20
CA ASN A 163 -4.49 17.28 -3.47
C ASN A 163 -5.62 16.34 -3.99
N ASN A 164 -5.54 15.04 -3.68
CA ASN A 164 -6.60 14.11 -4.07
C ASN A 164 -7.78 14.19 -3.08
N VAL A 165 -8.98 14.07 -3.62
CA VAL A 165 -10.24 13.90 -2.89
C VAL A 165 -10.75 12.49 -3.09
N GLY A 166 -10.91 11.75 -2.00
CA GLY A 166 -11.23 10.32 -2.00
C GLY A 166 -10.08 9.43 -1.53
N SER A 167 -10.30 8.12 -1.67
CA SER A 167 -9.25 7.12 -1.46
C SER A 167 -8.28 7.13 -2.64
N VAL A 168 -6.98 7.03 -2.38
CA VAL A 168 -5.97 7.11 -3.46
C VAL A 168 -5.54 5.75 -4.01
N VAL A 169 -5.47 4.73 -3.14
CA VAL A 169 -5.22 3.35 -3.53
C VAL A 169 -6.28 2.47 -2.89
N SER A 170 -6.94 1.65 -3.69
CA SER A 170 -7.85 0.61 -3.19
C SER A 170 -7.43 -0.75 -3.70
N ILE A 171 -7.52 -1.74 -2.82
CA ILE A 171 -7.28 -3.15 -3.15
C ILE A 171 -8.57 -3.91 -2.92
N SER A 172 -9.05 -4.56 -3.98
CA SER A 172 -10.18 -5.48 -3.96
C SER A 172 -9.70 -6.88 -4.31
N TYR A 173 -10.13 -7.86 -3.54
CA TYR A 173 -9.81 -9.26 -3.80
C TYR A 173 -10.96 -10.16 -3.33
N PRO A 174 -11.44 -11.09 -4.17
CA PRO A 174 -12.49 -12.03 -3.80
C PRO A 174 -11.88 -13.34 -3.29
N ILE A 175 -11.22 -13.39 -2.12
CA ILE A 175 -10.42 -14.59 -1.77
C ILE A 175 -11.16 -15.59 -0.85
N PHE A 176 -11.09 -16.88 -1.24
CA PHE A 176 -11.46 -18.05 -0.42
C PHE A 176 -10.26 -18.85 0.14
N THR A 177 -9.04 -18.69 -0.39
CA THR A 177 -7.84 -19.42 0.06
C THR A 177 -6.63 -18.49 0.12
N CYS A 178 -6.06 -18.28 1.30
CA CYS A 178 -4.78 -17.57 1.43
C CYS A 178 -3.66 -18.61 1.59
N THR A 179 -2.51 -18.36 0.99
CA THR A 179 -1.26 -19.02 1.36
C THR A 179 -0.47 -18.12 2.32
N ASN A 180 0.12 -18.71 3.36
CA ASN A 180 1.07 -18.00 4.22
C ASN A 180 2.32 -17.66 3.40
N ASN A 181 2.29 -16.51 2.74
CA ASN A 181 3.42 -15.99 1.98
C ASN A 181 3.98 -14.78 2.74
N ASP A 182 5.28 -14.80 3.05
CA ASP A 182 5.96 -13.76 3.83
C ASP A 182 6.22 -12.47 3.03
N ASN A 183 5.89 -12.46 1.73
CA ASN A 183 6.09 -11.31 0.86
C ASN A 183 4.97 -10.27 1.02
N TYR A 184 5.33 -8.99 0.91
CA TYR A 184 4.38 -7.89 0.84
C TYR A 184 3.80 -7.80 -0.58
N GLN A 185 2.47 -7.79 -0.68
CA GLN A 185 1.78 -7.61 -1.96
C GLN A 185 1.79 -6.15 -2.41
N VAL A 186 1.80 -5.21 -1.46
CA VAL A 186 1.91 -3.78 -1.79
C VAL A 186 2.94 -3.10 -0.91
N GLU A 187 3.91 -2.45 -1.54
CA GLU A 187 4.97 -1.68 -0.88
C GLU A 187 4.91 -0.21 -1.29
N PHE A 188 4.98 0.67 -0.28
CA PHE A 188 5.21 2.10 -0.44
C PHE A 188 6.56 2.43 0.18
N ASN A 189 7.48 2.97 -0.61
CA ASN A 189 8.80 3.39 -0.14
C ASN A 189 9.11 4.82 -0.59
N ASN A 190 9.56 5.66 0.36
CA ASN A 190 9.80 7.08 0.13
C ASN A 190 8.56 7.81 -0.38
N TYR A 191 7.43 7.54 0.27
CA TYR A 191 6.13 8.08 -0.10
C TYR A 191 5.87 9.40 0.62
N ASN A 192 5.58 10.47 -0.12
CA ASN A 192 5.15 11.75 0.45
C ASN A 192 3.67 11.97 0.16
N LYS A 193 2.90 12.47 1.12
CA LYS A 193 1.46 12.66 0.92
C LYS A 193 0.90 13.90 1.59
N SER A 194 0.11 14.61 0.80
CA SER A 194 -0.88 15.57 1.26
C SER A 194 -2.19 15.38 0.47
N ALA A 195 -3.09 14.51 0.91
CA ALA A 195 -4.42 14.38 0.31
C ALA A 195 -5.53 14.67 1.31
N ARG A 196 -6.67 15.12 0.79
CA ARG A 196 -7.82 15.50 1.62
C ARG A 196 -8.59 14.31 2.19
N TYR A 197 -8.41 13.09 1.67
CA TYR A 197 -9.06 11.87 2.16
C TYR A 197 -8.15 10.64 2.04
N SER A 198 -8.71 9.47 2.36
CA SER A 198 -8.02 8.24 2.76
C SER A 198 -6.86 7.80 1.87
N VAL A 199 -5.82 7.18 2.45
CA VAL A 199 -4.72 6.60 1.66
C VAL A 199 -5.13 5.30 1.02
N LEU A 200 -5.59 4.38 1.85
CA LEU A 200 -5.54 2.98 1.50
C LEU A 200 -6.75 2.27 2.09
N VAL A 201 -7.57 1.70 1.21
CA VAL A 201 -8.71 0.89 1.61
C VAL A 201 -8.46 -0.54 1.17
N LEU A 202 -8.42 -1.45 2.14
CA LEU A 202 -8.45 -2.88 1.89
C LEU A 202 -9.84 -3.36 2.22
N LYS A 203 -10.65 -3.60 1.19
CA LYS A 203 -12.05 -3.98 1.38
C LYS A 203 -12.32 -5.33 0.71
N PRO A 204 -12.69 -6.36 1.49
CA PRO A 204 -13.17 -7.59 0.89
C PRO A 204 -14.58 -7.37 0.31
N GLU A 205 -14.89 -8.00 -0.82
CA GLU A 205 -16.12 -7.70 -1.59
C GLU A 205 -17.43 -8.20 -0.93
N LEU A 206 -17.37 -9.22 -0.07
CA LEU A 206 -18.56 -9.87 0.51
C LEU A 206 -18.85 -9.45 1.97
N LYS A 207 -20.11 -9.18 2.31
CA LYS A 207 -20.50 -8.80 3.69
C LYS A 207 -20.34 -9.91 4.73
N ASN A 208 -20.22 -11.17 4.31
CA ASN A 208 -20.08 -12.31 5.23
C ASN A 208 -18.66 -12.44 5.84
N PHE A 209 -17.69 -11.66 5.32
CA PHE A 209 -16.28 -11.69 5.74
C PHE A 209 -16.01 -11.24 7.19
N TYR A 210 -16.96 -10.56 7.85
CA TYR A 210 -16.78 -10.14 9.26
C TYR A 210 -16.92 -11.28 10.28
N LYS A 211 -17.29 -12.49 9.84
CA LYS A 211 -17.61 -13.63 10.74
C LYS A 211 -16.85 -14.92 10.42
N ASP A 212 -15.94 -14.91 9.44
CA ASP A 212 -15.20 -16.11 9.06
C ASP A 212 -13.79 -16.15 9.67
N ASN A 213 -13.30 -17.36 9.95
CA ASN A 213 -11.93 -17.62 10.44
C ASN A 213 -10.93 -17.73 9.27
N LEU A 214 -11.18 -17.06 8.14
CA LEU A 214 -10.34 -17.22 6.95
C LEU A 214 -8.97 -16.54 7.15
N GLU A 215 -7.93 -17.15 6.57
CA GLU A 215 -6.53 -16.81 6.81
C GLU A 215 -6.09 -15.41 6.28
N LYS A 216 -4.81 -15.07 6.43
CA LYS A 216 -4.25 -13.76 6.07
C LYS A 216 -3.96 -13.69 4.58
N CYS A 217 -4.54 -12.73 3.86
CA CYS A 217 -4.48 -12.75 2.40
C CYS A 217 -3.65 -11.61 1.76
N VAL A 218 -3.48 -10.46 2.43
CA VAL A 218 -2.74 -9.34 1.83
C VAL A 218 -1.88 -8.66 2.90
N SER A 219 -0.60 -8.50 2.60
CA SER A 219 0.39 -7.84 3.43
C SER A 219 0.85 -6.55 2.75
N LEU A 220 0.84 -5.46 3.52
CA LEU A 220 1.22 -4.14 3.04
C LEU A 220 2.35 -3.59 3.88
N LYS A 221 3.26 -2.88 3.21
CA LYS A 221 4.40 -2.23 3.84
C LYS A 221 4.47 -0.78 3.39
N VAL A 222 4.60 0.11 4.37
CA VAL A 222 4.82 1.54 4.18
C VAL A 222 6.09 1.91 4.91
N SER A 223 7.07 2.42 4.17
CA SER A 223 8.40 2.68 4.70
C SER A 223 8.97 4.02 4.25
N ASN A 224 9.75 4.67 5.13
CA ASN A 224 10.46 5.92 4.83
C ASN A 224 9.52 7.03 4.32
N SER A 225 8.32 7.14 4.88
CA SER A 225 7.23 7.91 4.28
C SER A 225 6.75 9.06 5.18
N TYR A 226 6.26 10.13 4.56
CA TYR A 226 5.74 11.32 5.25
C TYR A 226 4.27 11.59 4.90
N PHE A 227 3.43 11.59 5.93
CA PHE A 227 1.99 11.85 5.86
C PHE A 227 1.68 13.18 6.52
N TYR A 228 1.48 14.22 5.70
CA TYR A 228 1.19 15.59 6.15
C TYR A 228 -0.21 16.04 5.76
N ARG A 229 -0.99 16.50 6.74
CA ARG A 229 -2.36 17.04 6.51
C ARG A 229 -3.27 16.09 5.73
N ASN A 230 -3.21 14.80 6.06
CA ASN A 230 -4.11 13.81 5.51
C ASN A 230 -5.36 13.67 6.36
N MET A 231 -6.44 13.18 5.74
CA MET A 231 -7.63 12.75 6.47
C MET A 231 -7.85 11.24 6.34
N SER A 232 -7.93 10.54 7.48
CA SER A 232 -8.28 9.11 7.57
C SER A 232 -7.39 8.17 6.75
N ILE A 233 -6.14 7.97 7.17
CA ILE A 233 -5.06 7.42 6.33
C ILE A 233 -5.28 5.94 5.91
N PHE A 234 -5.31 5.00 6.86
CA PHE A 234 -5.36 3.56 6.59
C PHE A 234 -6.69 2.95 7.03
N HIS A 235 -7.35 2.22 6.13
CA HIS A 235 -8.55 1.44 6.41
C HIS A 235 -8.26 -0.04 6.15
N LEU A 236 -7.89 -0.76 7.20
CA LEU A 236 -7.48 -2.17 7.19
C LEU A 236 -8.64 -3.07 7.63
N LEU A 237 -9.50 -3.51 6.72
CA LEU A 237 -10.54 -4.49 7.08
C LEU A 237 -9.95 -5.90 7.21
N ARG A 238 -9.00 -6.27 6.35
CA ARG A 238 -8.30 -7.56 6.42
C ARG A 238 -6.88 -7.48 5.87
N GLY A 239 -5.91 -8.01 6.61
CA GLY A 239 -4.53 -8.17 6.14
C GLY A 239 -3.46 -7.83 7.19
N ASN A 240 -2.21 -7.76 6.74
CA ASN A 240 -1.09 -7.30 7.53
C ASN A 240 -0.69 -5.89 7.10
N LEU A 241 -0.31 -5.04 8.05
CA LEU A 241 0.20 -3.70 7.80
C LEU A 241 1.49 -3.49 8.58
N LEU A 242 2.59 -3.25 7.86
CA LEU A 242 3.85 -2.78 8.41
C LEU A 242 4.04 -1.29 8.10
N ILE A 243 4.22 -0.48 9.14
CA ILE A 243 4.62 0.93 9.06
C ILE A 243 6.01 1.05 9.68
N ASP A 244 7.00 1.49 8.90
CA ASP A 244 8.41 1.55 9.34
C ASP A 244 9.08 2.86 8.93
N ASN A 245 9.68 3.57 9.87
CA ASN A 245 10.39 4.82 9.59
C ASN A 245 9.49 5.87 8.90
N CYS A 246 8.29 6.09 9.44
CA CYS A 246 7.30 7.01 8.89
C CYS A 246 7.02 8.19 9.83
N ILE A 247 6.62 9.32 9.26
CA ILE A 247 6.21 10.52 10.01
C ILE A 247 4.75 10.87 9.67
N PHE A 248 3.93 11.06 10.69
CA PHE A 248 2.53 11.46 10.62
C PHE A 248 2.35 12.81 11.31
N GLU A 249 2.12 13.85 10.53
CA GLU A 249 2.05 15.22 11.02
C GLU A 249 0.81 16.00 10.57
N ASN A 250 0.16 16.69 11.51
CA ASN A 250 -1.02 17.54 11.26
C ASN A 250 -2.15 16.81 10.52
N ASN A 251 -2.32 15.50 10.75
CA ASN A 251 -3.40 14.73 10.15
C ASN A 251 -4.70 14.90 10.95
N ASP A 252 -5.82 14.77 10.25
CA ASP A 252 -7.18 14.87 10.79
C ASP A 252 -8.01 13.66 10.31
N SER A 253 -9.32 13.69 10.50
CA SER A 253 -10.25 12.71 9.98
C SER A 253 -11.24 13.34 9.01
N SER A 254 -11.66 12.53 8.05
CA SER A 254 -12.80 12.84 7.21
C SER A 254 -14.11 12.75 8.01
N ASP A 255 -15.16 13.42 7.55
CA ASP A 255 -16.48 13.37 8.20
C ASP A 255 -17.14 11.99 8.14
N ALA A 256 -16.76 11.18 7.16
CA ALA A 256 -17.32 9.85 6.94
C ALA A 256 -16.65 8.76 7.79
N MET A 257 -15.56 9.07 8.49
CA MET A 257 -14.72 8.09 9.18
C MET A 257 -14.63 8.41 10.68
N ASN A 258 -14.54 7.36 11.49
CA ASN A 258 -14.41 7.44 12.95
C ASN A 258 -12.95 7.35 13.43
N PHE A 259 -11.98 7.73 12.57
CA PHE A 259 -10.54 7.63 12.84
C PHE A 259 -9.73 8.57 11.93
N SER A 260 -8.56 9.01 12.40
CA SER A 260 -7.65 9.86 11.61
C SER A 260 -6.52 9.10 10.90
N ILE A 261 -5.90 8.12 11.55
CA ILE A 261 -4.70 7.45 11.02
C ILE A 261 -4.99 6.02 10.63
N LEU A 262 -5.55 5.20 11.51
CA LEU A 262 -5.74 3.78 11.23
C LEU A 262 -7.06 3.27 11.79
N PHE A 263 -7.80 2.56 10.93
CA PHE A 263 -8.91 1.72 11.30
C PHE A 263 -8.58 0.26 11.03
N SER A 264 -8.92 -0.62 11.98
CA SER A 264 -8.84 -2.06 11.79
C SER A 264 -9.92 -2.80 12.57
N GLU A 265 -10.62 -3.73 11.90
CA GLU A 265 -11.71 -4.52 12.48
C GLU A 265 -11.66 -5.98 12.00
N ASN A 266 -10.71 -6.76 12.52
CA ASN A 266 -10.64 -8.21 12.28
C ASN A 266 -9.63 -8.88 13.23
N PRO A 267 -9.95 -10.07 13.81
CA PRO A 267 -8.99 -10.82 14.61
C PRO A 267 -7.76 -11.30 13.82
N ASN A 268 -7.85 -11.45 12.51
CA ASN A 268 -6.72 -11.92 11.71
C ASN A 268 -5.81 -10.78 11.23
N ASN A 269 -6.10 -9.54 11.60
CA ASN A 269 -5.26 -8.40 11.25
C ASN A 269 -4.01 -8.34 12.11
N ARG A 270 -2.88 -8.09 11.46
CA ARG A 270 -1.60 -7.86 12.14
C ARG A 270 -1.05 -6.50 11.77
N ILE A 271 -0.90 -5.63 12.75
CA ILE A 271 -0.36 -4.29 12.59
C ILE A 271 0.98 -4.20 13.31
N LEU A 272 2.02 -3.83 12.58
CA LEU A 272 3.35 -3.57 13.11
C LEU A 272 3.72 -2.13 12.79
N ILE A 273 3.98 -1.32 13.82
CA ILE A 273 4.44 0.06 13.67
C ILE A 273 5.79 0.17 14.36
N LYS A 274 6.82 0.59 13.63
CA LYS A 274 8.15 0.76 14.20
C LYS A 274 8.88 2.00 13.70
N ASN A 275 9.78 2.53 14.51
CA ASN A 275 10.64 3.67 14.18
C ASN A 275 9.88 4.89 13.66
N SER A 276 8.64 5.11 14.11
CA SER A 276 7.73 6.08 13.49
C SER A 276 7.31 7.19 14.44
N ILE A 277 7.02 8.35 13.89
CA ILE A 277 6.73 9.59 14.64
C ILE A 277 5.31 10.06 14.32
N PHE A 278 4.51 10.29 15.35
CA PHE A 278 3.20 10.90 15.31
C PHE A 278 3.27 12.23 16.04
N LYS A 279 3.15 13.34 15.31
CA LYS A 279 3.30 14.68 15.90
C LYS A 279 2.26 15.67 15.43
N ASN A 280 1.81 16.55 16.33
CA ASN A 280 0.90 17.65 16.01
C ASN A 280 -0.41 17.18 15.35
N ASN A 281 -0.89 15.96 15.61
CA ASN A 281 -2.18 15.51 15.10
C ASN A 281 -3.27 15.95 16.10
N ILE A 282 -3.92 17.08 15.81
CA ILE A 282 -4.93 17.72 16.67
C ILE A 282 -6.30 17.54 16.04
N LEU A 283 -7.09 16.61 16.57
CA LEU A 283 -8.42 16.28 16.06
C LEU A 283 -9.49 17.14 16.74
N ASN A 284 -10.20 17.95 15.95
CA ASN A 284 -11.35 18.73 16.41
C ASN A 284 -12.66 17.93 16.37
N LYS A 285 -12.57 16.60 16.32
CA LYS A 285 -13.70 15.67 16.25
C LYS A 285 -13.59 14.66 17.38
N ASN A 286 -14.73 14.15 17.84
CA ASN A 286 -14.82 13.17 18.92
C ASN A 286 -14.46 11.75 18.44
N ILE A 287 -13.21 11.55 18.02
CA ILE A 287 -12.70 10.33 17.39
C ILE A 287 -11.21 10.13 17.71
N PRO A 288 -10.70 8.89 17.77
CA PRO A 288 -9.29 8.64 18.01
C PRO A 288 -8.42 8.83 16.75
N LEU A 289 -7.10 8.84 16.94
CA LEU A 289 -6.15 8.63 15.84
C LEU A 289 -6.26 7.18 15.31
N PHE A 290 -6.38 6.22 16.22
CA PHE A 290 -6.46 4.79 15.90
C PHE A 290 -7.76 4.19 16.43
N TYR A 291 -8.51 3.51 15.57
CA TYR A 291 -9.66 2.70 15.95
C TYR A 291 -9.37 1.23 15.65
N LEU A 292 -9.26 0.41 16.70
CA LEU A 292 -8.77 -0.97 16.61
C LEU A 292 -9.76 -1.92 17.30
N SER A 293 -10.33 -2.86 16.55
CA SER A 293 -11.22 -3.89 17.06
C SER A 293 -10.70 -5.28 16.67
N LYS A 294 -10.22 -6.01 17.66
CA LYS A 294 -9.62 -7.36 17.58
C LYS A 294 -8.26 -7.51 16.87
N PRO A 295 -7.53 -6.52 16.34
CA PRO A 295 -6.27 -6.85 15.66
C PRO A 295 -5.16 -7.18 16.65
N TYR A 296 -4.13 -7.88 16.17
CA TYR A 296 -2.81 -7.87 16.81
C TYR A 296 -2.15 -6.55 16.47
N ILE A 297 -1.66 -5.83 17.48
CA ILE A 297 -0.92 -4.59 17.25
C ILE A 297 0.35 -4.54 18.10
N LYS A 298 1.47 -4.22 17.43
CA LYS A 298 2.74 -3.93 18.08
C LYS A 298 3.28 -2.59 17.62
N MET A 299 3.57 -1.71 18.57
CA MET A 299 4.27 -0.45 18.37
C MET A 299 5.64 -0.53 19.06
N GLU A 300 6.72 -0.25 18.33
CA GLU A 300 8.10 -0.38 18.83
C GLU A 300 8.95 0.81 18.39
N ASN A 301 9.64 1.46 19.32
CA ASN A 301 10.42 2.66 19.01
C ASN A 301 9.58 3.72 18.28
N VAL A 302 8.39 4.03 18.82
CA VAL A 302 7.51 5.07 18.28
C VAL A 302 7.52 6.30 19.17
N THR A 303 7.31 7.46 18.56
CA THR A 303 7.18 8.74 19.26
C THR A 303 5.81 9.34 19.02
N PHE A 304 5.09 9.68 20.08
CA PHE A 304 3.89 10.50 20.04
C PHE A 304 4.18 11.83 20.73
N SER A 305 4.06 12.95 20.02
CA SER A 305 4.27 14.29 20.57
C SER A 305 3.16 15.25 20.18
N ASN A 306 2.56 15.95 21.15
CA ASN A 306 1.53 16.97 20.91
C ASN A 306 0.36 16.43 20.03
N ASN A 307 -0.16 15.26 20.38
CA ASN A 307 -1.35 14.70 19.73
C ASN A 307 -2.56 14.82 20.64
N HIS A 308 -3.66 15.30 20.08
CA HIS A 308 -4.88 15.56 20.85
C HIS A 308 -6.13 15.17 20.07
N SER A 309 -7.17 14.77 20.81
CA SER A 309 -8.50 14.54 20.29
C SER A 309 -9.56 15.01 21.27
N ILE A 310 -10.69 15.52 20.76
CA ILE A 310 -11.87 15.83 21.58
C ILE A 310 -12.37 14.62 22.37
N CYS A 311 -12.18 13.39 21.89
CA CYS A 311 -12.56 12.20 22.65
C CYS A 311 -11.69 11.97 23.90
N GLY A 312 -10.59 12.73 24.02
CA GLY A 312 -9.69 12.72 25.16
C GLY A 312 -8.71 11.56 25.16
N TYR A 313 -8.65 10.74 24.10
CA TYR A 313 -7.72 9.62 23.94
C TYR A 313 -7.23 9.45 22.49
N LEU A 314 -6.04 8.87 22.30
CA LEU A 314 -5.43 8.70 20.97
C LEU A 314 -5.81 7.39 20.29
N ILE A 315 -5.96 6.31 21.07
CA ILE A 315 -6.20 4.96 20.57
C ILE A 315 -7.46 4.42 21.23
N TYR A 316 -8.41 3.94 20.42
CA TYR A 316 -9.52 3.11 20.89
C TYR A 316 -9.23 1.65 20.55
N GLY A 317 -9.15 0.79 21.57
CA GLY A 317 -8.96 -0.65 21.44
C GLY A 317 -10.17 -1.44 21.96
N GLU A 318 -10.65 -2.42 21.21
CA GLU A 318 -11.73 -3.30 21.62
C GLU A 318 -11.40 -4.77 21.33
N TYR A 319 -11.56 -5.65 22.33
CA TYR A 319 -11.37 -7.09 22.18
C TYR A 319 -9.97 -7.51 21.67
N ILE A 320 -8.92 -6.76 22.02
CA ILE A 320 -7.53 -7.11 21.70
C ILE A 320 -6.96 -7.92 22.87
N ASN A 321 -7.29 -9.19 22.95
CA ASN A 321 -6.94 -10.03 24.09
C ASN A 321 -6.59 -11.47 23.69
N SER A 322 -6.10 -12.20 24.68
CA SER A 322 -5.68 -13.60 24.57
C SER A 322 -6.79 -14.57 24.17
N GLU A 323 -8.08 -14.26 24.43
CA GLU A 323 -9.20 -15.07 23.93
C GLU A 323 -9.24 -15.11 22.39
N TYR A 324 -8.79 -14.04 21.75
CA TYR A 324 -8.67 -13.94 20.29
C TYR A 324 -7.25 -14.25 19.79
N SER A 325 -6.33 -14.68 20.67
CA SER A 325 -4.88 -14.81 20.37
C SER A 325 -4.24 -13.49 19.90
N GLN A 326 -4.71 -12.36 20.45
CA GLN A 326 -4.28 -11.01 20.08
C GLN A 326 -3.59 -10.33 21.26
N GLU A 327 -2.69 -9.40 20.95
CA GLU A 327 -1.99 -8.61 21.95
C GLU A 327 -1.89 -7.16 21.47
N PHE A 328 -1.99 -6.22 22.42
CA PHE A 328 -1.63 -4.83 22.22
C PHE A 328 -0.30 -4.56 22.93
N VAL A 329 0.76 -4.44 22.14
CA VAL A 329 2.13 -4.25 22.65
C VAL A 329 2.67 -2.87 22.29
N ILE A 330 3.22 -2.16 23.27
CA ILE A 330 3.99 -0.91 23.10
C ILE A 330 5.37 -1.10 23.75
N LYS A 331 6.45 -0.86 23.00
CA LYS A 331 7.82 -1.04 23.50
C LYS A 331 8.73 0.11 23.10
N ASP A 332 9.66 0.44 23.98
CA ASP A 332 10.76 1.37 23.71
C ASP A 332 10.26 2.71 23.12
N SER A 333 9.12 3.21 23.61
CA SER A 333 8.37 4.30 22.97
C SER A 333 8.31 5.55 23.83
N PHE A 334 8.18 6.71 23.19
CA PHE A 334 8.14 8.02 23.85
C PHE A 334 6.82 8.74 23.62
N PHE A 335 6.23 9.26 24.69
CA PHE A 335 4.96 9.97 24.69
C PHE A 335 5.11 11.31 25.42
N SER A 336 4.90 12.42 24.72
CA SER A 336 4.87 13.76 25.34
C SER A 336 3.73 14.64 24.89
N GLU A 337 3.21 15.46 25.81
CA GLU A 337 2.18 16.46 25.51
C GLU A 337 0.96 15.87 24.80
N ASN A 338 0.56 14.65 25.14
CA ASN A 338 -0.56 13.96 24.49
C ASN A 338 -1.80 13.90 25.39
N ASP A 339 -2.96 13.66 24.80
CA ASP A 339 -4.12 13.16 25.55
C ASP A 339 -3.89 11.72 26.05
N ASN A 340 -4.90 11.10 26.69
CA ASN A 340 -4.83 9.71 27.12
C ASN A 340 -4.37 8.80 25.96
N ILE A 341 -3.47 7.85 26.21
CA ILE A 341 -2.94 7.02 25.11
C ILE A 341 -4.00 6.02 24.62
N ILE A 342 -4.62 5.24 25.51
CA ILE A 342 -5.49 4.11 25.13
C ILE A 342 -6.79 4.05 25.94
N SER A 343 -7.92 4.06 25.23
CA SER A 343 -9.27 3.82 25.75
C SER A 343 -9.91 2.58 25.11
N GLY A 344 -11.03 2.12 25.67
CA GLY A 344 -11.85 1.04 25.10
C GLY A 344 -12.16 -0.08 26.09
N LYS A 345 -12.25 -1.34 25.63
CA LYS A 345 -12.64 -2.46 26.51
C LYS A 345 -12.11 -3.83 26.08
N ASN A 346 -12.00 -4.74 27.05
CA ASN A 346 -11.61 -6.13 26.86
C ASN A 346 -10.26 -6.31 26.15
N ASN A 347 -9.24 -5.57 26.58
CA ASN A 347 -7.90 -5.62 25.99
C ASN A 347 -6.87 -6.20 26.96
N ASP A 348 -5.88 -6.90 26.43
CA ASP A 348 -4.63 -7.26 27.10
C ASP A 348 -3.52 -6.34 26.55
N ILE A 349 -3.14 -5.33 27.33
CA ILE A 349 -2.20 -4.28 26.95
C ILE A 349 -0.88 -4.47 27.69
N TYR A 350 0.22 -4.54 26.94
CA TYR A 350 1.58 -4.61 27.46
C TYR A 350 2.41 -3.41 27.03
N ILE A 351 2.92 -2.65 28.00
CA ILE A 351 3.80 -1.50 27.80
C ILE A 351 5.14 -1.78 28.49
N ASP A 352 6.24 -1.70 27.75
CA ASP A 352 7.59 -1.92 28.30
C ASP A 352 8.56 -0.83 27.84
N LYS A 353 9.52 -0.47 28.71
CA LYS A 353 10.62 0.46 28.41
C LYS A 353 10.18 1.77 27.75
N SER A 354 9.04 2.28 28.15
CA SER A 354 8.45 3.47 27.53
C SER A 354 8.56 4.68 28.46
N GLU A 355 8.53 5.87 27.88
CA GLU A 355 8.67 7.12 28.61
C GLU A 355 7.48 8.05 28.34
N PHE A 356 6.89 8.55 29.42
CA PHE A 356 5.75 9.47 29.42
C PHE A 356 6.19 10.78 30.09
N LYS A 357 6.18 11.88 29.34
CA LYS A 357 6.70 13.17 29.82
C LYS A 357 5.83 14.36 29.46
N ASP A 358 5.87 15.38 30.32
CA ASP A 358 5.39 16.73 30.02
C ASP A 358 3.92 16.78 29.53
N THR A 359 3.10 15.82 29.97
CA THR A 359 1.67 15.77 29.64
C THR A 359 0.88 16.50 30.71
N ILE A 360 0.11 17.51 30.26
CA ILE A 360 -0.97 18.13 31.03
C ILE A 360 -2.27 17.65 30.43
N LEU A 361 -3.03 16.85 31.19
CA LEU A 361 -4.27 16.27 30.67
C LEU A 361 -5.33 17.34 30.45
N ARG A 362 -5.94 17.33 29.26
CA ARG A 362 -7.08 18.19 28.91
C ARG A 362 -8.42 17.60 29.34
N SER A 363 -8.43 16.31 29.67
CA SER A 363 -9.60 15.55 30.10
C SER A 363 -9.39 14.99 31.50
N SER A 364 -10.46 14.51 32.14
CA SER A 364 -10.37 13.79 33.41
C SER A 364 -9.87 12.35 33.25
N LEU A 365 -9.41 11.96 32.06
CA LEU A 365 -8.92 10.61 31.81
C LEU A 365 -7.46 10.49 32.29
N PRO A 366 -7.05 9.34 32.85
CA PRO A 366 -5.65 9.09 33.20
C PRO A 366 -4.73 9.19 31.97
N ILE A 367 -3.42 9.28 32.17
CA ILE A 367 -2.47 9.50 31.06
C ILE A 367 -2.36 8.27 30.15
N VAL A 368 -2.29 7.08 30.75
CA VAL A 368 -2.04 5.86 29.97
C VAL A 368 -3.33 5.25 29.46
N SER A 369 -4.26 4.90 30.36
CA SER A 369 -5.45 4.15 29.93
C SER A 369 -6.64 4.26 30.86
N ASN A 370 -7.84 4.32 30.26
CA ASN A 370 -9.15 4.25 30.91
C ASN A 370 -9.98 3.06 30.39
N CYS A 371 -9.33 1.99 29.92
CA CYS A 371 -10.04 0.82 29.39
C CYS A 371 -10.87 0.08 30.45
N ILE A 372 -12.01 -0.46 30.03
CA ILE A 372 -12.93 -1.25 30.86
C ILE A 372 -12.63 -2.75 30.66
N ASN A 373 -12.70 -3.55 31.73
CA ASN A 373 -12.49 -5.01 31.67
C ASN A 373 -11.20 -5.41 30.94
N SER A 374 -10.12 -4.65 31.14
CA SER A 374 -8.87 -4.82 30.42
C SER A 374 -7.72 -5.09 31.39
N ASN A 375 -6.77 -5.93 30.97
CA ASN A 375 -5.54 -6.17 31.70
C ASN A 375 -4.46 -5.25 31.16
N ILE A 376 -3.82 -4.48 32.03
CA ILE A 376 -2.77 -3.54 31.63
C ILE A 376 -1.53 -3.83 32.46
N LYS A 377 -0.44 -4.16 31.77
CA LYS A 377 0.86 -4.42 32.38
C LYS A 377 1.87 -3.40 31.86
N ILE A 378 2.43 -2.62 32.77
CA ILE A 378 3.44 -1.59 32.47
C ILE A 378 4.73 -1.97 33.22
N GLU A 379 5.83 -2.14 32.48
CA GLU A 379 7.14 -2.52 33.03
C GLU A 379 8.23 -1.55 32.56
N ASN A 380 9.26 -1.37 33.39
CA ASN A 380 10.48 -0.63 33.07
C ASN A 380 10.25 0.76 32.44
N SER A 381 9.14 1.42 32.78
CA SER A 381 8.69 2.65 32.12
C SER A 381 8.78 3.85 33.06
N ASN A 382 9.06 5.03 32.50
CA ASN A 382 9.29 6.26 33.25
C ASN A 382 8.14 7.25 33.07
N PHE A 383 7.76 7.91 34.16
CA PHE A 383 6.68 8.90 34.20
C PHE A 383 7.21 10.18 34.85
N ASN A 384 7.30 11.28 34.10
CA ASN A 384 7.85 12.55 34.63
C ASN A 384 7.02 13.76 34.20
N ASN A 385 6.92 14.77 35.07
CA ASN A 385 6.24 16.04 34.78
C ASN A 385 4.79 15.90 34.28
N LEU A 386 4.02 15.06 34.97
CA LEU A 386 2.65 14.73 34.60
C LEU A 386 1.68 15.51 35.49
N LYS A 387 0.70 16.21 34.89
CA LYS A 387 -0.25 17.07 35.62
C LYS A 387 -1.70 16.84 35.21
#